data_AF-A0A6I2MB04-F1
#
_entry.id   AF-A0A6I2MB04-F1
#
_cell.length_a   1.000
_cell.length_b   1.000
_cell.length_c   1.000
_cell.angle_alpha   90.00
_cell.angle_beta   90.00
_cell.angle_gamma   90.00
#
_symmetry.space_group_name_H-M   'P 1'
#
loop_
_entity.id
_entity.type
_entity.pdbx_description
1 polymer ?
#
loop_
_entity_poly.entity_id
_entity_poly.type
_entity_poly.pdbx_seq_one_letter_code
_entity_poly.pdbx_strand_id
1 'polypeptide(L)' 'MVTLEKNHTNLLDKNIMSSSQACREWGIDDSTLRKRIDQFPRGTIRKFGKTWVVTSEGMQHVFGEKRTGR' A
#
# COMPACT_ATOMS: atom_id res chain seq x y z
N MET A 1 -1.32 27.95 -13.64
CA MET A 1 -1.21 26.48 -13.66
C MET A 1 -1.97 25.98 -12.46
N VAL A 2 -3.19 25.48 -12.65
CA VAL A 2 -3.98 24.92 -11.55
C VAL A 2 -3.44 23.52 -11.25
N THR A 3 -2.76 23.37 -10.12
CA THR A 3 -2.37 22.07 -9.59
C THR A 3 -3.65 21.32 -9.28
N LEU A 4 -4.00 20.30 -10.07
CA LEU A 4 -5.10 19.40 -9.75
C LEU A 4 -4.76 18.70 -8.43
N GLU A 5 -5.30 19.21 -7.32
CA GLU A 5 -5.48 18.42 -6.11
C GLU A 5 -6.45 17.29 -6.44
N LYS A 6 -5.91 16.16 -6.92
CA LYS A 6 -6.69 14.94 -7.10
C LYS A 6 -7.00 14.35 -5.72
N ASN A 7 -7.93 14.97 -5.00
CA ASN A 7 -8.57 14.39 -3.84
C ASN A 7 -9.67 13.40 -4.27
N HIS A 8 -9.36 12.56 -5.26
CA HIS A 8 -10.24 11.50 -5.73
C HIS A 8 -9.81 10.23 -5.01
N THR A 9 -10.42 9.98 -3.84
CA THR A 9 -10.28 8.68 -3.17
C THR A 9 -11.08 7.67 -3.99
N ASN A 10 -10.53 7.26 -5.14
CA ASN A 10 -11.15 6.27 -5.99
C ASN A 10 -10.89 4.89 -5.37
N LEU A 11 -11.89 4.37 -4.67
CA LEU A 11 -11.85 3.03 -4.07
C LEU A 11 -11.74 1.91 -5.11
N LEU A 12 -12.01 2.20 -6.39
CA LEU A 12 -11.84 1.27 -7.51
C LEU A 12 -10.43 1.30 -8.12
N ASP A 13 -9.54 2.17 -7.62
CA ASP A 13 -8.16 2.16 -8.05
C ASP A 13 -7.53 0.83 -7.61
N LYS A 14 -7.26 -0.05 -8.59
CA LYS A 14 -6.68 -1.37 -8.39
C LYS A 14 -5.30 -1.33 -7.71
N ASN A 15 -4.72 -0.14 -7.58
CA ASN A 15 -3.50 0.06 -6.84
C ASN A 15 -3.70 0.03 -5.34
N ILE A 16 -4.90 0.29 -4.80
CA ILE A 16 -5.14 0.36 -3.35
C ILE A 16 -5.62 -0.99 -2.82
N MET A 17 -5.04 -1.45 -1.71
CA MET A 17 -5.40 -2.70 -1.04
C MET A 17 -5.27 -2.61 0.47
N SER A 18 -5.94 -3.50 1.21
CA SER A 18 -5.75 -3.62 2.66
C SER A 18 -4.38 -4.21 2.99
N SER A 19 -3.89 -3.97 4.20
CA SER A 19 -2.64 -4.56 4.69
C SER A 19 -2.69 -6.09 4.64
N SER A 20 -3.84 -6.69 4.95
CA SER A 20 -4.05 -8.15 4.85
C SER A 20 -3.91 -8.67 3.43
N GLN A 21 -4.44 -7.95 2.43
CA GLN A 21 -4.32 -8.30 1.02
C GLN A 21 -2.87 -8.14 0.55
N ALA A 22 -2.23 -7.02 0.88
CA ALA A 22 -0.84 -6.75 0.57
C ALA A 22 0.11 -7.82 1.14
N CYS A 23 -0.11 -8.22 2.39
CA CYS A 23 0.67 -9.27 3.04
C CYS A 23 0.57 -10.61 2.29
N ARG A 24 -0.63 -10.97 1.81
CA ARG A 24 -0.84 -12.18 1.00
C ARG A 24 -0.12 -12.09 -0.34
N GLU A 25 -0.25 -10.97 -1.05
CA GLU A 25 0.34 -10.77 -2.38
C GLU A 25 1.88 -10.71 -2.36
N TRP A 26 2.47 -10.15 -1.29
CA TRP A 26 3.93 -10.10 -1.11
C TRP A 26 4.50 -11.28 -0.32
N GLY A 27 3.64 -12.14 0.25
CA GLY A 27 4.07 -13.27 1.07
C GLY A 27 4.81 -12.85 2.34
N ILE A 28 4.40 -11.75 2.96
CA ILE A 28 4.96 -11.23 4.22
C ILE A 28 3.92 -11.27 5.34
N ASP A 29 4.38 -11.27 6.59
CA ASP A 29 3.50 -11.12 7.75
C ASP A 29 3.04 -9.67 7.96
N ASP A 30 1.84 -9.51 8.53
CA ASP A 30 1.29 -8.19 8.88
C ASP A 30 2.15 -7.45 9.93
N SER A 31 2.85 -8.18 10.80
CA SER A 31 3.81 -7.58 11.72
C SER A 31 5.02 -6.98 10.99
N THR A 32 5.47 -7.62 9.91
CA THR A 32 6.56 -7.14 9.05
C THR A 32 6.15 -5.87 8.30
N LEU A 33 4.93 -5.84 7.75
CA LEU A 33 4.37 -4.64 7.14
C LEU A 33 4.30 -3.49 8.15
N ARG A 34 3.77 -3.75 9.36
CA ARG A 34 3.64 -2.72 10.41
C ARG A 34 4.96 -2.15 10.89
N LYS A 35 6.04 -2.94 10.92
CA LYS A 35 7.38 -2.45 11.31
C LYS A 35 8.00 -1.50 10.29
N ARG A 36 7.50 -1.46 9.05
CA ARG A 36 8.07 -0.65 7.96
C ARG A 36 7.15 0.46 7.47
N ILE A 37 6.07 0.79 8.20
CA ILE A 37 5.12 1.84 7.82
C ILE A 37 5.83 3.17 7.52
N ASP A 38 6.85 3.51 8.31
CA ASP A 38 7.60 4.77 8.16
C ASP A 38 8.51 4.81 6.92
N GLN A 39 8.69 3.69 6.23
CA GLN A 39 9.50 3.58 5.01
C GLN A 39 8.66 3.79 3.74
N PHE A 40 7.34 3.84 3.85
CA PHE A 40 6.47 4.04 2.70
C PHE A 40 6.52 5.50 2.22
N PRO A 41 6.58 5.73 0.89
CA PRO A 41 6.46 7.07 0.34
C PRO A 41 5.15 7.76 0.76
N ARG A 42 5.19 9.08 0.96
CA ARG A 42 4.02 9.85 1.38
C ARG A 42 2.86 9.67 0.39
N GLY A 43 1.68 9.35 0.91
CA GLY A 43 0.47 9.13 0.11
C GLY A 43 0.27 7.69 -0.37
N THR A 44 1.26 6.80 -0.17
CA THR A 44 1.17 5.38 -0.57
C THR A 44 0.71 4.45 0.56
N ILE A 45 0.63 4.96 1.79
CA ILE A 45 0.11 4.27 2.98
C ILE A 45 -0.80 5.21 3.79
N ARG A 46 -1.90 4.67 4.33
CA ARG A 46 -2.81 5.40 5.22
C ARG A 46 -3.49 4.45 6.20
N LYS A 47 -3.68 4.89 7.44
CA LYS A 47 -4.48 4.16 8.42
C LYS A 47 -5.97 4.42 8.20
N PHE A 48 -6.76 3.36 8.10
CA PHE A 48 -8.22 3.41 7.99
C PHE A 48 -8.85 2.58 9.11
N GLY A 49 -9.38 3.26 10.13
CA GLY A 49 -9.85 2.61 11.36
C GLY A 49 -8.72 1.85 12.07
N LYS A 50 -8.87 0.52 12.17
CA LYS A 50 -7.88 -0.38 12.79
C LYS A 50 -6.90 -1.00 11.79
N THR A 51 -7.11 -0.80 10.49
CA THR A 51 -6.35 -1.46 9.42
C THR A 51 -5.52 -0.45 8.64
N TRP A 52 -4.42 -0.90 8.06
CA TRP A 52 -3.64 -0.10 7.12
C TRP A 52 -4.11 -0.35 5.70
N VAL A 53 -4.16 0.71 4.91
CA VAL A 53 -4.43 0.68 3.48
C VAL A 53 -3.16 1.13 2.79
N VAL A 54 -2.73 0.34 1.82
CA VAL A 54 -1.47 0.55 1.09
C VAL A 54 -1.72 0.52 -0.40
N THR A 55 -0.85 1.17 -1.15
CA THR A 55 -0.82 1.05 -2.61
C THR A 55 0.17 -0.02 -3.06
N SER A 56 -0.06 -0.60 -4.24
CA SER A 56 0.88 -1.51 -4.89
C SER A 56 2.24 -0.84 -5.11
N GLU A 57 2.24 0.46 -5.45
CA GLU A 57 3.47 1.26 -5.62
C GLU A 57 4.26 1.36 -4.30
N GLY A 58 3.59 1.70 -3.20
CA GLY A 58 4.23 1.76 -1.89
C GLY A 58 4.78 0.41 -1.44
N MET A 59 4.03 -0.66 -1.68
CA MET A 59 4.49 -2.03 -1.41
C MET A 59 5.70 -2.39 -2.26
N GLN A 60 5.70 -2.04 -3.55
CA GLN A 60 6.84 -2.28 -4.44
C GLN A 60 8.09 -1.49 -4.01
N HIS A 61 7.92 -0.26 -3.55
CA HIS A 61 9.03 0.56 -3.07
C HIS A 61 9.71 -0.03 -1.83
N VAL A 62 8.93 -0.52 -0.86
CA VAL A 62 9.45 -1.00 0.44
C VAL A 62 9.83 -2.48 0.43
N PHE A 63 9.10 -3.30 -0.31
CA PHE A 63 9.22 -4.77 -0.28
C PHE A 63 9.66 -5.37 -1.62
N GLY A 64 9.79 -4.57 -2.69
CA GLY A 64 10.16 -5.05 -4.02
C GLY A 64 8.98 -5.69 -4.76
N GLU A 65 9.28 -6.52 -5.76
CA GLU A 65 8.23 -7.14 -6.58
C GLU A 65 7.32 -8.06 -5.77
N LYS A 66 6.06 -8.17 -6.19
CA LYS A 66 5.12 -9.15 -5.64
C LYS A 66 5.73 -10.54 -5.74
N ARG A 67 5.30 -11.45 -4.85
CA ARG A 67 5.66 -12.85 -4.95
C ARG A 67 4.93 -13.46 -6.15
N THR A 68 5.48 -13.23 -7.34
CA THR A 68 5.02 -13.85 -8.59
C THR A 68 5.50 -15.29 -8.55
N GLY A 69 4.69 -16.17 -7.96
CA GLY A 69 4.91 -17.61 -8.09
C GLY A 69 4.79 -17.98 -9.57
N ARG A 70 5.88 -18.48 -10.14
CA ARG A 70 5.82 -19.41 -11.28
C ARG A 70 5.06 -20.67 -10.88
#